data_AF-A0AAD8L5H0-F1
#
_entry.id   AF-A0AAD8L5H0-F1
#
_cell.length_a   1.000
_cell.length_b   1.000
_cell.length_c   1.000
_cell.angle_alpha   90.00
_cell.angle_beta   90.00
_cell.angle_gamma   90.00
#
_symmetry.space_group_name_H-M   'P 1'
#
loop_
_entity.id
_entity.type
_entity.pdbx_description
1 polymer ?
#
loop_
_entity_poly.entity_id
_entity_poly.type
_entity_poly.pdbx_seq_one_letter_code
_entity_poly.pdbx_strand_id
1 'polypeptide(L)'
;MDFGVAESLVDALKQNRYHARRCFERFTSRGKRMVKPQELIHMIEKTIDDKLERTKVLEGSLGQILSSTQEAFVIPPYVVLGVRPNPGQWVYLKVNSDDVTVHSLTLGTDDESV
;
A
#
# COMPACT_ATOMS: atom_id res chain seq x y z
N MET A 1 15.99 -4.32 10.72
CA MET A 1 16.20 -3.48 9.52
C MET A 1 15.11 -3.79 8.51
N ASP A 2 13.92 -3.33 8.81
CA ASP A 2 12.66 -3.35 8.06
C ASP A 2 12.39 -1.98 7.40
N PHE A 3 13.11 -0.94 7.83
CA PHE A 3 13.04 0.43 7.32
C PHE A 3 13.16 0.57 5.79
N GLY A 4 13.93 -0.29 5.12
CA GLY A 4 14.15 -0.16 3.66
C GLY A 4 12.88 -0.30 2.82
N VAL A 5 11.93 -1.16 3.23
CA VAL A 5 10.66 -1.31 2.49
C VAL A 5 9.73 -0.14 2.77
N ALA A 6 9.70 0.36 4.00
CA ALA A 6 8.90 1.52 4.39
C ALA A 6 9.36 2.80 3.66
N GLU A 7 10.67 3.07 3.65
CA GLU A 7 11.27 4.20 2.92
C GLU A 7 11.00 4.09 1.41
N SER A 8 11.19 2.89 0.84
CA SER A 8 10.90 2.65 -0.57
C SER A 8 9.42 2.90 -0.91
N LEU A 9 8.49 2.50 -0.03
CA LEU A 9 7.07 2.78 -0.22
C LEU A 9 6.79 4.28 -0.15
N VAL A 10 7.35 4.98 0.84
CA VAL A 10 7.20 6.44 0.97
C VAL A 10 7.66 7.14 -0.31
N ASP A 11 8.81 6.77 -0.84
CA ASP A 11 9.36 7.40 -2.03
C ASP A 11 8.55 7.03 -3.28
N ALA A 12 8.11 5.78 -3.41
CA ALA A 12 7.23 5.33 -4.49
C ALA A 12 5.90 6.09 -4.50
N LEU A 13 5.32 6.34 -3.32
CA LEU A 13 4.07 7.09 -3.16
C LEU A 13 4.28 8.57 -3.44
N LYS A 14 5.41 9.17 -3.07
CA LYS A 14 5.76 10.56 -3.41
C LYS A 14 5.90 10.75 -4.92
N GLN A 15 6.59 9.84 -5.61
CA GLN A 15 6.75 9.87 -7.07
C GLN A 15 5.41 9.80 -7.81
N ASN A 16 4.43 9.08 -7.24
CA ASN A 16 3.13 8.82 -7.85
C ASN A 16 1.97 9.45 -7.05
N ARG A 17 2.20 10.57 -6.36
CA ARG A 17 1.31 11.10 -5.31
C ARG A 17 -0.17 11.21 -5.72
N TYR A 18 -0.44 11.71 -6.92
CA TYR A 18 -1.79 11.84 -7.44
C TYR A 18 -2.48 10.48 -7.61
N HIS A 19 -1.83 9.53 -8.28
CA HIS A 19 -2.36 8.20 -8.51
C HIS A 19 -2.48 7.41 -7.21
N ALA A 20 -1.48 7.49 -6.34
CA ALA A 20 -1.46 6.87 -5.03
C ALA A 20 -2.69 7.30 -4.21
N ARG A 21 -2.90 8.61 -4.05
CA ARG A 21 -4.05 9.14 -3.30
C ARG A 21 -5.37 8.62 -3.86
N ARG A 22 -5.57 8.73 -5.18
CA ARG A 22 -6.80 8.25 -5.84
C ARG A 22 -7.00 6.75 -5.64
N CYS A 23 -5.93 5.96 -5.64
CA CYS A 23 -5.99 4.51 -5.38
C CYS A 23 -6.42 4.23 -3.93
N PHE A 24 -5.81 4.90 -2.95
CA PHE A 24 -6.15 4.70 -1.54
C PHE A 24 -7.55 5.21 -1.17
N GLU A 25 -8.00 6.32 -1.73
CA GLU A 25 -9.40 6.76 -1.61
C GLU A 25 -10.36 5.70 -2.17
N ARG A 26 -10.02 5.09 -3.33
CA ARG A 26 -10.82 4.01 -3.90
C ARG A 26 -10.80 2.76 -3.02
N PHE A 27 -9.66 2.42 -2.41
CA PHE A 27 -9.55 1.31 -1.47
C PHE A 27 -10.51 1.51 -0.29
N THR A 28 -10.51 2.69 0.35
CA THR A 28 -11.30 3.00 1.55
C THR A 28 -12.78 3.24 1.27
N SER A 29 -13.16 3.70 0.07
CA SER A 29 -14.57 3.96 -0.32
C SER A 29 -15.54 2.78 -0.15
N ARG A 30 -15.01 1.56 -0.18
CA ARG A 30 -15.77 0.30 -0.07
C ARG A 30 -15.84 -0.23 1.38
N GLY A 31 -15.38 0.54 2.36
CA GLY A 31 -15.43 0.18 3.78
C GLY A 31 -14.38 -0.85 4.22
N LYS A 32 -14.50 -1.28 5.49
CA LYS A 32 -13.57 -2.22 6.14
C LYS A 32 -13.63 -3.60 5.47
N ARG A 33 -12.49 -4.10 4.97
CA ARG A 33 -12.39 -5.43 4.37
C ARG A 33 -10.94 -5.89 4.23
N MET A 34 -10.76 -7.20 4.08
CA MET A 34 -9.52 -7.77 3.58
C MET A 34 -9.50 -7.69 2.05
N VAL A 35 -8.33 -7.37 1.49
CA VAL A 35 -8.10 -7.23 0.05
C VAL A 35 -6.99 -8.19 -0.34
N LYS A 36 -7.25 -9.02 -1.36
CA LYS A 36 -6.25 -9.94 -1.90
C LYS A 36 -5.27 -9.20 -2.82
N PRO A 37 -4.02 -9.67 -2.98
CA PRO A 37 -3.02 -9.01 -3.83
C PRO A 37 -3.48 -8.73 -5.26
N GLN A 38 -4.17 -9.68 -5.89
CA GLN A 38 -4.71 -9.50 -7.24
C GLN A 38 -5.75 -8.37 -7.31
N GLU A 39 -6.54 -8.19 -6.25
CA GLU A 39 -7.52 -7.11 -6.17
C GLU A 39 -6.85 -5.75 -5.96
N LEU A 40 -5.72 -5.68 -5.23
CA LEU A 40 -4.90 -4.46 -5.11
C LEU A 40 -4.44 -3.98 -6.48
N ILE A 41 -3.83 -4.89 -7.26
CA ILE A 41 -3.34 -4.59 -8.62
C ILE A 41 -4.52 -4.14 -9.50
N HIS A 42 -5.62 -4.89 -9.49
CA HIS A 42 -6.81 -4.56 -10.27
C HIS A 42 -7.38 -3.17 -9.95
N MET A 43 -7.39 -2.78 -8.66
CA MET A 43 -7.88 -1.47 -8.26
C MET A 43 -7.00 -0.32 -8.78
N ILE A 44 -5.70 -0.54 -8.91
CA ILE A 44 -4.77 0.44 -9.50
C ILE A 44 -5.02 0.55 -11.01
N GLU A 45 -5.17 -0.57 -11.69
CA GLU A 45 -5.48 -0.58 -13.13
C GLU A 45 -6.79 0.16 -13.46
N LYS A 46 -7.76 0.13 -12.54
CA LYS A 46 -9.05 0.84 -12.63
C LYS A 46 -8.99 2.30 -12.17
N THR A 47 -7.89 2.74 -11.58
CA THR A 47 -7.72 4.11 -11.08
C THR A 47 -6.88 4.96 -12.04
N ILE A 48 -5.98 4.33 -12.78
CA ILE A 48 -5.12 4.97 -13.77
C ILE A 48 -5.63 4.61 -15.17
N ASP A 49 -6.37 5.54 -15.77
CA ASP A 49 -6.99 5.35 -17.09
C ASP A 49 -5.96 5.38 -18.23
N ASP A 50 -4.93 6.24 -18.11
CA ASP A 50 -3.84 6.31 -19.08
C ASP A 50 -2.97 5.05 -19.01
N LYS A 51 -2.85 4.37 -20.15
CA LYS A 51 -2.14 3.09 -20.25
C LYS A 51 -0.63 3.25 -20.01
N LEU A 52 -0.03 4.34 -20.47
CA LEU A 52 1.41 4.58 -20.34
C LEU A 52 1.77 4.88 -18.88
N GLU A 53 1.01 5.77 -18.24
CA GLU A 53 1.19 6.10 -16.82
C GLU A 53 0.92 4.88 -15.94
N ARG A 54 -0.11 4.09 -16.24
CA ARG A 54 -0.39 2.85 -15.52
C ARG A 54 0.79 1.87 -15.62
N THR A 55 1.32 1.67 -16.81
CA THR A 55 2.49 0.79 -17.02
C THR A 55 3.69 1.30 -16.23
N LYS A 56 3.98 2.60 -16.25
CA LYS A 56 5.07 3.20 -15.44
C LYS A 56 4.89 2.94 -13.95
N VAL A 57 3.67 3.07 -13.42
CA VAL A 57 3.39 2.83 -12.00
C VAL A 57 3.55 1.35 -11.62
N LEU A 58 3.04 0.44 -12.45
CA LEU A 58 3.07 -1.00 -12.19
C LEU A 58 4.46 -1.62 -12.40
N GLU A 59 5.26 -1.08 -13.31
CA GLU A 59 6.65 -1.52 -13.54
C GLU A 59 7.64 -0.81 -12.59
N GLY A 60 7.21 0.27 -11.93
CA GLY A 60 8.01 1.03 -10.97
C GLY A 60 8.06 0.43 -9.56
N SER A 61 8.66 1.19 -8.64
CA SER A 61 8.84 0.80 -7.23
C SER A 61 7.52 0.50 -6.52
N LEU A 62 6.46 1.26 -6.82
CA LEU A 62 5.13 1.03 -6.23
C LEU A 62 4.59 -0.36 -6.65
N GLY A 63 4.66 -0.68 -7.95
CA GLY A 63 4.25 -1.98 -8.46
C GLY A 63 5.05 -3.15 -7.87
N GLN A 64 6.37 -2.99 -7.69
CA GLN A 64 7.21 -3.98 -7.02
C GLN A 64 6.74 -4.27 -5.58
N ILE A 65 6.48 -3.24 -4.79
CA ILE A 65 6.00 -3.40 -3.40
C ILE A 65 4.63 -4.07 -3.36
N LEU A 66 3.73 -3.67 -4.25
CA LEU A 66 2.40 -4.26 -4.34
C LEU A 66 2.44 -5.73 -4.78
N SER A 67 3.35 -6.08 -5.69
CA SER A 67 3.57 -7.47 -6.11
C SER A 67 4.11 -8.35 -4.97
N SER A 68 4.87 -7.74 -4.06
CA SER A 68 5.41 -8.39 -2.85
C SER A 68 4.42 -8.35 -1.67
N THR A 69 3.27 -7.69 -1.82
CA THR A 69 2.21 -7.65 -0.80
C THR A 69 1.43 -8.96 -0.85
N GLN A 70 1.31 -9.65 0.28
CA GLN A 70 0.62 -10.93 0.40
C GLN A 70 -0.84 -10.76 0.85
N GLU A 71 -1.10 -9.73 1.64
CA GLU A 71 -2.42 -9.39 2.11
C GLU A 71 -2.51 -7.89 2.37
N ALA A 72 -3.72 -7.35 2.29
CA ALA A 72 -4.00 -6.00 2.74
C ALA A 72 -5.32 -5.94 3.50
N PHE A 73 -5.38 -5.06 4.48
CA PHE A 73 -6.58 -4.76 5.24
C PHE A 73 -6.93 -3.29 5.06
N VAL A 74 -8.12 -3.04 4.53
CA VAL A 74 -8.69 -1.71 4.48
C VAL A 74 -9.46 -1.50 5.78
N ILE A 75 -9.08 -0.48 6.54
CA ILE A 75 -9.72 -0.01 7.77
C ILE A 75 -9.77 1.52 7.66
N PRO A 76 -10.79 2.09 6.98
CA PRO A 76 -10.80 3.51 6.64
C PRO A 76 -10.51 4.43 7.84
N PRO A 77 -9.64 5.46 7.68
CA PRO A 77 -8.96 5.89 6.46
C PRO A 77 -7.68 5.12 6.12
N TYR A 78 -7.36 4.05 6.84
CA TYR A 78 -6.10 3.33 6.69
C TYR A 78 -6.19 2.12 5.75
N VAL A 79 -5.07 1.82 5.10
CA VAL A 79 -4.81 0.56 4.41
C VAL A 79 -3.53 -0.03 4.96
N VAL A 80 -3.63 -1.19 5.58
CA VAL A 80 -2.50 -1.95 6.09
C VAL A 80 -2.06 -2.95 5.04
N LEU A 81 -0.78 -2.94 4.68
CA LEU A 81 -0.15 -3.84 3.71
C LEU A 81 0.75 -4.82 4.45
N GLY A 82 0.50 -6.12 4.29
CA GLY A 82 1.40 -7.19 4.71
C GLY A 82 2.36 -7.54 3.58
N VAL A 83 3.56 -6.96 3.62
CA VAL A 83 4.59 -7.11 2.58
C VAL A 83 5.57 -8.21 2.97
N ARG A 84 5.88 -9.10 2.03
CA ARG A 84 6.82 -10.20 2.20
C ARG A 84 7.97 -10.09 1.19
N PRO A 85 8.99 -9.24 1.45
CA PRO A 85 10.08 -9.02 0.51
C PRO A 85 10.98 -10.25 0.34
N ASN A 86 11.13 -11.06 1.41
CA ASN A 86 11.92 -12.29 1.40
C ASN A 86 11.17 -13.41 2.13
N PRO A 87 11.41 -14.70 1.79
CA PRO A 87 10.90 -15.82 2.58
C PRO A 87 11.31 -15.70 4.06
N GLY A 88 10.33 -15.70 4.96
CA GLY A 88 10.57 -15.62 6.41
C GLY A 88 10.57 -14.21 6.99
N GLN A 89 10.51 -13.17 6.15
CA GLN A 89 10.45 -11.77 6.59
C GLN A 89 9.08 -11.16 6.26
N TRP A 90 8.43 -10.59 7.28
CA TRP A 90 7.20 -9.82 7.13
C TRP A 90 7.42 -8.37 7.53
N VAL A 91 6.86 -7.45 6.75
CA VAL A 91 6.83 -6.02 7.05
C VAL A 91 5.39 -5.56 6.91
N TYR A 92 4.85 -4.97 7.96
CA TYR A 92 3.48 -4.45 7.97
C TYR A 92 3.53 -2.93 7.85
N LEU A 93 2.88 -2.38 6.83
CA LEU A 93 2.91 -0.95 6.53
C LEU A 93 1.48 -0.40 6.58
N LYS A 94 1.21 0.55 7.47
CA LYS A 94 -0.05 1.28 7.55
C LYS A 94 0.05 2.54 6.70
N VAL A 95 -0.80 2.66 5.69
CA VAL A 95 -0.89 3.83 4.81
C VAL A 95 -2.19 4.59 5.09
N ASN A 96 -2.12 5.91 5.28
CA ASN A 96 -3.31 6.76 5.37
C ASN A 96 -3.80 7.15 3.97
N SER A 97 -5.09 6.98 3.68
CA SER A 97 -5.65 7.29 2.37
C SER A 97 -5.65 8.76 2.00
N ASP A 98 -5.69 9.65 2.99
CA ASP A 98 -6.00 11.06 2.77
C ASP A 98 -4.74 11.85 2.42
N ASP A 99 -3.64 11.58 3.11
CA ASP A 99 -2.35 12.28 2.95
C ASP A 99 -1.22 11.39 2.39
N VAL A 100 -1.49 10.08 2.27
CA VAL A 100 -0.56 9.06 1.77
C VAL A 100 0.69 8.90 2.67
N THR A 101 0.52 9.18 3.97
CA THR A 101 1.56 8.90 4.98
C THR A 101 1.68 7.40 5.26
N VAL A 102 2.90 6.95 5.57
CA VAL A 102 3.22 5.54 5.80
C VAL A 102 3.84 5.37 7.18
N HIS A 103 3.35 4.39 7.93
CA HIS A 103 3.91 3.97 9.22
C HIS A 103 4.24 2.47 9.17
N SER A 104 5.45 2.10 9.56
CA SER A 104 5.78 0.69 9.80
C SER A 104 5.13 0.23 11.10
N LEU A 105 4.53 -0.94 11.11
CA LEU A 105 3.98 -1.58 12.31
C LEU A 105 4.98 -2.65 12.78
N THR A 106 5.46 -2.51 14.01
CA THR A 106 6.28 -3.53 14.67
C THR A 106 5.37 -4.51 15.41
N LEU A 107 5.71 -5.79 15.38
CA LEU A 107 5.02 -6.80 16.19
C LEU A 107 5.42 -6.60 17.66
N GLY A 108 4.59 -5.85 18.40
CA GLY A 108 4.79 -5.50 19.80
C GLY A 108 4.65 -3.99 20.01
N THR A 109 3.72 -3.63 20.91
CA THR A 109 3.33 -2.28 21.37
C THR A 109 2.82 -1.31 20.30
N ASP A 110 1.50 -1.31 20.11
CA ASP A 110 0.64 -0.10 20.11
C ASP A 110 -0.83 -0.55 19.96
N ASP A 111 -1.30 -1.27 20.98
CA ASP A 111 -2.71 -1.46 21.29
C ASP A 111 -2.91 -0.95 22.72
N GLU A 112 -2.61 0.34 22.92
CA GLU A 112 -3.11 1.09 24.07
C GLU A 112 -3.49 2.50 23.58
N SER A 113 -4.71 2.59 23.07
CA SER A 113 -5.45 3.85 23.03
C SER A 113 -6.90 3.48 23.35
N VAL A 114 -7.13 3.37 24.66
CA VAL A 114 -8.45 3.50 25.30
C VAL A 114 -9.06 4.85 24.95
#